data_AF-A0A0G1X8M0-F1
#
_entry.id   AF-A0A0G1X8M0-F1
#
_cell.length_a   1.000
_cell.length_b   1.000
_cell.length_c   1.000
_cell.angle_alpha   90.00
_cell.angle_beta   90.00
_cell.angle_gamma   90.00
#
_symmetry.space_group_name_H-M   'P 1'
#
loop_
_entity.id
_entity.type
_entity.pdbx_description
1 polymer ?
#
loop_
_entity_poly.entity_id
_entity_poly.type
_entity_poly.pdbx_seq_one_letter_code
_entity_poly.pdbx_strand_id
1 'polypeptide(L)'
;MSDPKKRANTGVTIFLFLFASVLIFLAFKQQFESQEKEAELTQRISQSVTEQVVNRVEQTLSKPSEFPDFDSLSRLEKLVVVSDFESWTPGANTQDEKIRKVIILDRGDLAKAYIYVRASLDSKALTRWESIYVKLDNSGGHLFRKESLPIPKGDKTELLYTLDNIPYLQSVPYSELRVPLHVDWFQFFRNKAEVELLTFVSSLRPALIEEISLYYECIEASECLLTLKNMGFR
;
A
#
# COMPACT_ATOMS: atom_id res chain seq x y z
N MET A 1 34.25 44.90 -84.99
CA MET A 1 34.14 43.46 -85.31
C MET A 1 33.65 42.72 -84.07
N SER A 2 32.34 42.41 -83.99
CA SER A 2 31.78 41.61 -82.90
C SER A 2 31.76 40.14 -83.29
N ASP A 3 32.48 39.31 -82.55
CA ASP A 3 32.70 37.89 -82.78
C ASP A 3 31.41 37.04 -82.56
N PRO A 4 30.90 36.33 -83.58
CA PRO A 4 29.63 35.59 -83.51
C PRO A 4 29.70 34.28 -82.71
N LYS A 5 30.88 33.81 -82.26
CA LYS A 5 30.98 32.57 -81.47
C LYS A 5 30.50 32.67 -80.02
N LYS A 6 30.29 33.88 -79.47
CA LYS A 6 29.88 34.07 -78.06
C LYS A 6 28.38 33.88 -77.78
N ARG A 7 27.51 33.75 -78.80
CA ARG A 7 26.05 33.63 -78.60
C ARG A 7 25.53 32.20 -78.42
N ALA A 8 26.28 31.18 -78.84
CA ALA A 8 25.84 29.78 -78.71
C ALA A 8 26.04 29.21 -77.29
N ASN A 9 27.05 29.70 -76.53
CA ASN A 9 27.36 29.18 -75.20
C ASN A 9 26.43 29.68 -74.09
N THR A 10 25.80 30.84 -74.26
CA THR A 10 24.94 31.47 -73.24
C THR A 10 23.57 30.80 -73.13
N GLY A 11 23.00 30.31 -74.25
CA GLY A 11 21.71 29.61 -74.23
C GLY A 11 21.79 28.25 -73.51
N VAL A 12 22.88 27.51 -73.71
CA VAL A 12 23.10 26.20 -73.07
C VAL A 12 23.36 26.36 -71.56
N THR A 13 24.09 27.39 -71.14
CA THR A 13 24.31 27.65 -69.70
C THR A 13 23.03 28.08 -68.99
N ILE A 14 22.19 28.91 -69.61
CA ILE A 14 20.88 29.31 -69.03
C ILE A 14 19.96 28.09 -68.90
N PHE A 15 19.91 27.21 -69.92
CA PHE A 15 19.10 26.00 -69.87
C PHE A 15 19.56 25.01 -68.79
N LEU A 16 20.87 24.80 -68.64
CA LEU A 16 21.42 23.95 -67.58
C LEU A 16 21.14 24.52 -66.18
N PHE A 17 21.19 25.85 -66.01
CA PHE A 17 20.88 26.48 -64.73
C PHE A 17 19.40 26.37 -64.36
N LEU A 18 18.49 26.52 -65.34
CA LEU A 18 17.05 26.31 -65.16
C LEU A 18 16.71 24.84 -64.89
N PHE A 19 17.39 23.90 -65.54
CA PHE A 19 17.19 22.48 -65.28
C PHE A 19 17.68 22.08 -63.89
N ALA A 20 18.85 22.59 -63.47
CA ALA A 20 19.38 22.36 -62.13
C ALA A 20 18.47 22.94 -61.03
N SER A 21 17.89 24.14 -61.22
CA SER A 21 16.98 24.72 -60.24
C SER A 21 15.66 23.94 -60.11
N VAL A 22 15.14 23.38 -61.21
CA VAL A 22 13.96 22.50 -61.19
C VAL A 22 14.27 21.19 -60.45
N LEU A 23 15.42 20.57 -60.68
CA LEU A 23 15.82 19.35 -59.98
C LEU A 23 16.00 19.59 -58.48
N ILE A 24 16.60 20.73 -58.10
CA ILE A 24 16.75 21.13 -56.69
C ILE A 24 15.36 21.32 -56.06
N PHE A 25 14.44 22.02 -56.75
CA PHE A 25 13.08 22.22 -56.25
C PHE A 25 12.32 20.90 -56.06
N LEU A 26 12.45 19.95 -56.99
CA LEU A 26 11.85 18.62 -56.88
C LEU A 26 12.43 17.83 -55.70
N ALA A 27 13.75 17.87 -55.49
CA ALA A 27 14.39 17.21 -54.36
C ALA A 27 13.94 17.80 -53.01
N PHE A 28 13.84 19.13 -52.91
CA PHE A 28 13.32 19.80 -51.71
C PHE A 28 11.86 19.44 -51.44
N LYS A 29 11.01 19.38 -52.47
CA LYS A 29 9.60 18.99 -52.32
C LYS A 29 9.48 17.55 -51.79
N GLN A 30 10.26 16.63 -52.33
CA GLN A 30 10.24 15.23 -51.91
C GLN A 30 10.72 15.05 -50.47
N GLN A 31 11.73 15.83 -50.05
CA GLN A 31 12.22 15.82 -48.67
C GLN A 31 11.19 16.39 -47.68
N PHE A 32 10.44 17.42 -48.07
CA PHE A 32 9.39 18.00 -47.23
C PHE A 32 8.20 17.05 -47.06
N GLU A 33 7.74 16.41 -48.14
CA GLU A 33 6.66 15.40 -48.09
C GLU A 33 7.07 14.16 -47.27
N SER A 34 8.35 13.80 -47.25
CA SER A 34 8.87 12.72 -46.40
C SER A 34 8.83 13.09 -44.92
N GLN A 35 9.23 14.32 -44.57
CA GLN A 35 9.22 14.79 -43.18
C GLN A 35 7.79 14.91 -42.62
N GLU A 36 6.84 15.36 -43.43
CA GLU A 36 5.44 15.48 -43.02
C GLU A 36 4.83 14.10 -42.71
N LYS A 37 5.13 13.07 -43.53
CA LYS A 37 4.68 11.70 -43.30
C LYS A 37 5.30 11.06 -42.05
N GLU A 38 6.58 11.32 -41.77
CA GLU A 38 7.22 10.83 -40.55
C GLU A 38 6.63 11.48 -39.28
N ALA A 39 6.33 12.78 -39.34
CA ALA A 39 5.68 13.50 -38.25
C ALA A 39 4.27 12.94 -37.99
N GLU A 40 3.48 12.71 -39.04
CA GLU A 40 2.14 12.14 -38.94
C GLU A 40 2.17 10.71 -38.37
N LEU A 41 3.11 9.88 -38.83
CA LEU A 41 3.27 8.51 -38.34
C LEU A 41 3.66 8.49 -36.86
N THR A 42 4.59 9.35 -36.46
CA THR A 42 5.04 9.47 -35.06
C THR A 42 3.88 9.90 -34.15
N GLN A 43 3.05 10.85 -34.62
CA GLN A 43 1.87 11.29 -33.89
C GLN A 43 0.83 10.17 -33.74
N ARG A 44 0.55 9.41 -34.82
CA ARG A 44 -0.38 8.27 -34.78
C ARG A 44 0.11 7.15 -33.86
N ILE A 45 1.41 6.85 -33.86
CA ILE A 45 2.01 5.85 -32.96
C ILE A 45 1.92 6.33 -31.51
N SER A 46 2.23 7.61 -31.23
CA SER A 46 2.13 8.18 -29.88
C SER A 46 0.69 8.11 -29.35
N GLN A 47 -0.30 8.45 -30.18
CA GLN A 47 -1.72 8.36 -29.82
C GLN A 47 -2.15 6.91 -29.54
N SER A 48 -1.81 5.96 -30.42
CA SER A 48 -2.20 4.56 -30.24
C SER A 48 -1.54 3.91 -29.03
N VAL A 49 -0.27 4.23 -28.74
CA VAL A 49 0.42 3.79 -27.53
C VAL A 49 -0.24 4.38 -26.29
N THR A 50 -0.57 5.68 -26.31
CA THR A 50 -1.23 6.34 -25.17
C THR A 50 -2.59 5.71 -24.89
N GLU A 51 -3.39 5.47 -25.93
CA GLU A 51 -4.73 4.86 -25.81
C GLU A 51 -4.65 3.40 -25.32
N GLN A 52 -3.65 2.63 -25.78
CA GLN A 52 -3.41 1.28 -25.27
C GLN A 52 -2.98 1.27 -23.81
N VAL A 53 -2.16 2.23 -23.38
CA VAL A 53 -1.74 2.35 -21.98
C VAL A 53 -2.91 2.76 -21.10
N VAL A 54 -3.71 3.74 -21.52
CA VAL A 54 -4.91 4.20 -20.78
C VAL A 54 -5.91 3.06 -20.63
N ASN A 55 -6.25 2.36 -21.71
CA ASN A 55 -7.18 1.22 -21.64
C ASN A 55 -6.67 0.09 -20.73
N ARG A 56 -5.36 -0.19 -20.74
CA ARG A 56 -4.78 -1.22 -19.86
C ARG A 56 -4.82 -0.79 -18.40
N VAL A 57 -4.56 0.48 -18.10
CA VAL A 57 -4.68 1.05 -16.75
C VAL A 57 -6.13 1.01 -16.27
N GLU A 58 -7.09 1.42 -17.10
CA GLU A 58 -8.52 1.36 -16.77
C GLU A 58 -9.02 -0.07 -16.53
N GLN A 59 -8.61 -1.03 -17.37
CA GLN A 59 -8.95 -2.44 -17.15
C GLN A 59 -8.35 -2.99 -15.85
N THR A 60 -7.13 -2.59 -15.50
CA THR A 60 -6.49 -3.03 -14.24
C THR A 60 -7.15 -2.39 -13.01
N LEU A 61 -7.64 -1.15 -13.14
CA LEU A 61 -8.38 -0.44 -12.09
C LEU A 61 -9.85 -0.89 -11.95
N SER A 62 -10.40 -1.59 -12.95
CA SER A 62 -11.83 -1.97 -12.99
C SER A 62 -12.19 -3.22 -12.16
N LYS A 63 -11.23 -4.07 -11.79
CA LYS A 63 -11.50 -5.23 -10.94
C LYS A 63 -11.46 -4.78 -9.46
N PRO A 64 -12.55 -4.91 -8.70
CA PRO A 64 -12.52 -4.68 -7.26
C PRO A 64 -11.46 -5.58 -6.63
N SER A 65 -10.69 -5.03 -5.69
CA SER A 65 -9.69 -5.82 -4.96
C SER A 65 -10.32 -7.01 -4.24
N GLU A 66 -9.58 -8.11 -4.17
CA GLU A 66 -9.94 -9.26 -3.34
C GLU A 66 -9.75 -8.97 -1.85
N PHE A 67 -9.01 -7.92 -1.51
CA PHE A 67 -8.68 -7.51 -0.14
C PHE A 67 -8.95 -6.00 0.09
N PRO A 68 -10.19 -5.52 -0.07
CA PRO A 68 -10.50 -4.09 -0.06
C PRO A 68 -10.13 -3.39 1.26
N ASP A 69 -10.36 -4.04 2.41
CA ASP A 69 -9.98 -3.50 3.72
C ASP A 69 -8.46 -3.37 3.85
N PHE A 70 -7.72 -4.41 3.45
CA PHE A 70 -6.26 -4.42 3.50
C PHE A 70 -5.64 -3.35 2.59
N ASP A 71 -6.13 -3.22 1.36
CA ASP A 71 -5.64 -2.22 0.42
C ASP A 71 -5.91 -0.79 0.90
N SER A 72 -7.03 -0.61 1.63
CA SER A 72 -7.39 0.69 2.21
C SER A 72 -6.40 1.18 3.26
N LEU A 73 -5.67 0.28 3.93
CA LEU A 73 -4.71 0.62 5.00
C LEU A 73 -3.62 1.59 4.54
N SER A 74 -3.25 1.54 3.25
CA SER A 74 -2.25 2.44 2.65
C SER A 74 -2.65 3.93 2.69
N ARG A 75 -3.94 4.21 2.88
CA ARG A 75 -4.51 5.56 2.97
C ARG A 75 -4.83 5.98 4.41
N LEU A 76 -4.56 5.12 5.39
CA LEU A 76 -4.83 5.37 6.80
C LEU A 76 -3.56 5.80 7.52
N GLU A 77 -3.73 6.55 8.59
CA GLU A 77 -2.65 6.81 9.54
C GLU A 77 -2.27 5.52 10.25
N LYS A 78 -0.97 5.34 10.52
CA LYS A 78 -0.44 4.12 11.14
C LYS A 78 0.28 4.45 12.45
N LEU A 79 -0.13 3.80 13.53
CA LEU A 79 0.62 3.74 14.79
C LEU A 79 1.12 2.31 15.02
N VAL A 80 2.44 2.11 15.00
CA VAL A 80 3.06 0.86 15.44
C VAL A 80 3.07 0.83 16.96
N VAL A 81 2.38 -0.13 17.57
CA VAL A 81 2.23 -0.27 19.03
C VAL A 81 3.28 -1.20 19.61
N VAL A 82 3.56 -2.31 18.91
CA VAL A 82 4.57 -3.30 19.27
C VAL A 82 5.33 -3.69 18.01
N SER A 83 6.65 -3.83 18.14
CA SER A 83 7.53 -4.32 17.07
C SER A 83 8.62 -5.22 17.64
N ASP A 84 8.96 -6.29 16.93
CA ASP A 84 10.07 -7.20 17.23
C ASP A 84 10.14 -7.67 18.70
N PHE A 85 9.00 -8.17 19.21
CA PHE A 85 8.85 -8.61 20.58
C PHE A 85 8.78 -10.13 20.70
N GLU A 86 9.84 -10.74 21.24
CA GLU A 86 9.85 -12.17 21.56
C GLU A 86 8.95 -12.45 22.77
N SER A 87 7.99 -13.36 22.62
CA SER A 87 6.93 -13.62 23.59
C SER A 87 6.54 -15.09 23.64
N TRP A 88 6.46 -15.68 24.84
CA TRP A 88 5.93 -17.04 25.06
C TRP A 88 5.49 -17.24 26.51
N THR A 89 4.40 -17.98 26.74
CA THR A 89 3.74 -18.13 28.06
C THR A 89 4.64 -18.70 29.17
N PRO A 90 5.48 -19.73 28.94
CA PRO A 90 6.39 -20.22 29.98
C PRO A 90 7.36 -19.17 30.54
N GLY A 91 7.62 -18.07 29.82
CA GLY A 91 8.52 -16.99 30.25
C GLY A 91 7.87 -15.61 30.35
N ALA A 92 6.60 -15.45 29.96
CA ALA A 92 5.93 -14.16 29.93
C ALA A 92 5.50 -13.72 31.34
N ASN A 93 6.29 -12.85 31.98
CA ASN A 93 5.82 -12.12 33.15
C ASN A 93 4.81 -11.06 32.71
N THR A 94 3.56 -11.15 33.18
CA THR A 94 2.46 -10.22 32.84
C THR A 94 2.71 -8.74 33.17
N GLN A 95 3.82 -8.41 33.84
CA GLN A 95 4.26 -7.06 34.17
C GLN A 95 5.38 -6.51 33.27
N ASP A 96 5.76 -7.20 32.19
CA ASP A 96 6.78 -6.72 31.24
C ASP A 96 6.25 -5.51 30.43
N GLU A 97 7.02 -4.42 30.38
CA GLU A 97 6.75 -3.21 29.58
C GLU A 97 6.72 -3.46 28.07
N LYS A 98 7.22 -4.62 27.62
CA LYS A 98 7.06 -5.09 26.23
C LYS A 98 5.69 -5.71 25.98
N ILE A 99 5.05 -6.27 27.02
CA ILE A 99 3.71 -6.87 26.98
C ILE A 99 2.63 -5.80 27.13
N ARG A 100 2.88 -4.77 27.95
CA ARG A 100 1.93 -3.68 28.21
C ARG A 100 2.33 -2.41 27.47
N LYS A 101 1.40 -1.81 26.72
CA LYS A 101 1.56 -0.51 26.05
C LYS A 101 0.39 0.38 26.42
N VAL A 102 0.61 1.69 26.44
CA VAL A 102 -0.47 2.67 26.64
C VAL A 102 -0.54 3.54 25.39
N ILE A 103 -1.68 3.50 24.72
CA ILE A 103 -1.99 4.27 23.53
C ILE A 103 -2.78 5.50 23.99
N ILE A 104 -2.45 6.67 23.47
CA ILE A 104 -3.12 7.93 23.80
C ILE A 104 -3.77 8.47 22.53
N LEU A 105 -5.06 8.81 22.59
CA LEU A 105 -5.69 9.68 21.59
C LEU A 105 -5.48 11.14 22.00
N ASP A 106 -4.37 11.72 21.54
CA ASP A 106 -3.91 13.05 21.97
C ASP A 106 -4.92 14.15 21.61
N ARG A 107 -5.58 14.01 20.46
CA ARG A 107 -6.57 14.95 19.95
C ARG A 107 -7.47 14.29 18.91
N GLY A 108 -8.59 14.96 18.63
CA GLY A 108 -9.57 14.57 17.62
C GLY A 108 -10.37 13.33 17.99
N ASP A 109 -11.14 12.84 17.02
CA ASP A 109 -11.95 11.63 17.14
C ASP A 109 -11.72 10.73 15.92
N LEU A 110 -11.76 9.43 16.13
CA LEU A 110 -11.59 8.44 15.07
C LEU A 110 -12.91 8.25 14.33
N ALA A 111 -12.85 8.10 13.00
CA ALA A 111 -13.99 7.68 12.16
C ALA A 111 -14.01 6.16 11.97
N LYS A 112 -12.83 5.58 11.76
CA LYS A 112 -12.64 4.14 11.62
C LYS A 112 -11.24 3.76 12.08
N ALA A 113 -11.09 2.53 12.57
CA ALA A 113 -9.81 2.00 12.94
C ALA A 113 -9.76 0.48 12.82
N TYR A 114 -8.57 -0.02 12.56
CA TYR A 114 -8.24 -1.43 12.41
C TYR A 114 -7.05 -1.77 13.30
N ILE A 115 -6.98 -3.02 13.76
CA ILE A 115 -5.77 -3.61 14.32
C ILE A 115 -5.20 -4.64 13.34
N TYR A 116 -3.93 -4.45 12.99
CA TYR A 116 -3.13 -5.40 12.25
C TYR A 116 -2.14 -6.07 13.20
N VAL A 117 -2.05 -7.39 13.12
CA VAL A 117 -1.12 -8.19 13.91
C VAL A 117 -0.35 -9.13 13.01
N ARG A 118 0.98 -9.15 13.15
CA ARG A 118 1.86 -10.12 12.53
C ARG A 118 2.67 -10.85 13.61
N ALA A 119 2.57 -12.17 13.60
CA ALA A 119 3.30 -13.03 14.52
C ALA A 119 3.86 -14.27 13.81
N SER A 120 4.96 -14.80 14.34
CA SER A 120 5.56 -16.05 13.87
C SER A 120 6.13 -16.88 15.01
N LEU A 121 6.35 -18.16 14.71
CA LEU A 121 7.13 -19.07 15.52
C LEU A 121 8.16 -19.73 14.60
N ASP A 122 9.44 -19.68 14.98
CA ASP A 122 10.55 -20.12 14.13
C ASP A 122 10.49 -19.52 12.70
N SER A 123 10.13 -18.23 12.60
CA SER A 123 9.92 -17.51 11.33
C SER A 123 8.81 -18.07 10.42
N LYS A 124 7.91 -18.89 10.96
CA LYS A 124 6.76 -19.47 10.25
C LYS A 124 5.44 -19.04 10.88
N ALA A 125 4.37 -19.13 10.11
CA ALA A 125 3.02 -18.93 10.62
C ALA A 125 2.73 -19.81 11.86
N LEU A 126 1.98 -19.24 12.80
CA LEU A 126 1.49 -19.91 13.99
C LEU A 126 0.59 -21.09 13.62
N THR A 127 0.75 -22.21 14.31
CA THR A 127 -0.08 -23.39 14.11
C THR A 127 -1.35 -23.29 14.95
N ARG A 128 -2.15 -24.37 15.00
CA ARG A 128 -3.33 -24.45 15.88
C ARG A 128 -3.01 -24.45 17.37
N TRP A 129 -1.75 -24.69 17.74
CA TRP A 129 -1.32 -24.81 19.13
C TRP A 129 -0.93 -23.47 19.75
N GLU A 130 -0.55 -22.50 18.93
CA GLU A 130 -0.25 -21.15 19.34
C GLU A 130 -1.45 -20.23 19.12
N SER A 131 -1.49 -19.15 19.89
CA SER A 131 -2.48 -18.08 19.72
C SER A 131 -1.91 -16.75 20.15
N ILE A 132 -2.47 -15.68 19.60
CA ILE A 132 -2.08 -14.32 19.93
C ILE A 132 -3.10 -13.80 20.94
N TYR A 133 -2.63 -13.46 22.13
CA TYR A 133 -3.46 -12.85 23.16
C TYR A 133 -3.34 -11.33 23.05
N VAL A 134 -4.47 -10.64 22.95
CA VAL A 134 -4.52 -9.17 22.95
C VAL A 134 -5.72 -8.72 23.78
N LYS A 135 -5.49 -7.74 24.66
CA LYS A 135 -6.52 -7.04 25.43
C LYS A 135 -6.33 -5.55 25.33
N LEU A 136 -7.44 -4.83 25.18
CA LEU A 136 -7.52 -3.37 25.36
C LEU A 136 -8.41 -3.09 26.58
N ASP A 137 -7.92 -2.31 27.54
CA ASP A 137 -8.63 -1.95 28.79
C ASP A 137 -9.35 -3.14 29.44
N ASN A 138 -8.59 -4.21 29.68
CA ASN A 138 -9.05 -5.49 30.26
C ASN A 138 -10.04 -6.31 29.41
N SER A 139 -10.43 -5.83 28.23
CA SER A 139 -11.38 -6.50 27.35
C SER A 139 -10.67 -7.16 26.18
N GLY A 140 -10.97 -8.43 25.93
CA GLY A 140 -10.31 -9.24 24.90
C GLY A 140 -9.74 -10.56 25.43
N GLY A 141 -8.84 -11.15 24.65
CA GLY A 141 -8.27 -12.48 24.92
C GLY A 141 -7.50 -13.00 23.72
N HIS A 142 -7.62 -14.30 23.42
CA HIS A 142 -6.96 -14.91 22.28
C HIS A 142 -7.70 -14.56 20.99
N LEU A 143 -7.08 -13.78 20.10
CA LEU A 143 -7.69 -13.34 18.83
C LEU A 143 -8.16 -14.54 17.99
N PHE A 144 -9.39 -14.50 17.53
CA PHE A 144 -9.99 -15.60 16.77
C PHE A 144 -9.70 -15.48 15.27
N ARG A 145 -8.68 -16.23 14.83
CA ARG A 145 -8.09 -16.12 13.49
C ARG A 145 -9.06 -16.29 12.33
N LYS A 146 -10.07 -17.13 12.47
CA LYS A 146 -11.03 -17.44 11.39
C LYS A 146 -11.93 -16.27 11.00
N GLU A 147 -12.11 -15.31 11.90
CA GLU A 147 -12.91 -14.11 11.65
C GLU A 147 -12.03 -12.89 11.35
N SER A 148 -10.74 -13.11 11.06
CA SER A 148 -9.89 -12.06 10.54
C SER A 148 -10.34 -11.66 9.13
N LEU A 149 -10.27 -10.35 8.84
CA LEU A 149 -10.51 -9.83 7.52
C LEU A 149 -9.52 -10.44 6.51
N PRO A 150 -9.97 -10.70 5.27
CA PRO A 150 -9.11 -11.24 4.23
C PRO A 150 -7.90 -10.33 3.95
N ILE A 151 -6.73 -10.94 3.86
CA ILE A 151 -5.47 -10.28 3.51
C ILE A 151 -4.67 -11.18 2.55
N PRO A 152 -3.69 -10.63 1.79
CA PRO A 152 -2.77 -11.44 1.01
C PRO A 152 -2.07 -12.50 1.86
N LYS A 153 -1.94 -13.72 1.34
CA LYS A 153 -1.26 -14.80 2.06
C LYS A 153 0.24 -14.50 2.18
N GLY A 154 0.75 -14.54 3.41
CA GLY A 154 2.18 -14.48 3.72
C GLY A 154 2.70 -15.77 4.38
N ASP A 155 4.00 -15.78 4.68
CA ASP A 155 4.68 -16.90 5.37
C ASP A 155 4.44 -16.91 6.89
N LYS A 156 3.84 -15.84 7.41
CA LYS A 156 3.61 -15.58 8.83
C LYS A 156 2.12 -15.52 9.12
N THR A 157 1.75 -15.56 10.41
CA THR A 157 0.36 -15.30 10.79
C THR A 157 0.15 -13.82 10.76
N GLU A 158 -0.66 -13.37 9.82
CA GLU A 158 -1.09 -11.98 9.69
C GLU A 158 -2.61 -11.96 9.94
N LEU A 159 -3.06 -11.03 10.77
CA LEU A 159 -4.44 -10.86 11.14
C LEU A 159 -4.81 -9.39 11.05
N LEU A 160 -5.98 -9.10 10.47
CA LEU A 160 -6.58 -7.79 10.39
C LEU A 160 -8.01 -7.85 10.94
N TYR A 161 -8.39 -6.87 11.75
CA TYR A 161 -9.75 -6.72 12.28
C TYR A 161 -10.14 -5.24 12.35
N THR A 162 -11.43 -4.93 12.17
CA THR A 162 -11.98 -3.64 12.57
C THR A 162 -12.04 -3.56 14.10
N LEU A 163 -11.82 -2.37 14.67
CA LEU A 163 -11.85 -2.21 16.13
C LEU A 163 -13.25 -2.30 16.74
N ASP A 164 -14.31 -2.12 15.96
CA ASP A 164 -15.70 -2.14 16.44
C ASP A 164 -16.25 -3.56 16.71
N ASN A 165 -15.57 -4.60 16.22
CA ASN A 165 -16.02 -5.97 16.36
C ASN A 165 -14.86 -6.98 16.40
N ILE A 166 -14.14 -7.02 17.51
CA ILE A 166 -12.96 -7.87 17.69
C ILE A 166 -13.38 -9.26 18.20
N PRO A 167 -13.16 -10.34 17.42
CA PRO A 167 -13.49 -11.69 17.82
C PRO A 167 -12.36 -12.30 18.65
N TYR A 168 -12.68 -12.87 19.81
CA TYR A 168 -11.69 -13.46 20.70
C TYR A 168 -12.22 -14.67 21.49
N LEU A 169 -11.30 -15.50 21.99
CA LEU A 169 -11.56 -16.59 22.92
C LEU A 169 -11.02 -16.24 24.30
N GLN A 170 -11.83 -16.42 25.34
CA GLN A 170 -11.43 -16.14 26.72
C GLN A 170 -10.50 -17.20 27.33
N SER A 171 -10.53 -18.44 26.82
CA SER A 171 -9.88 -19.58 27.46
C SER A 171 -9.06 -20.41 26.48
N VAL A 172 -7.94 -20.92 26.99
CA VAL A 172 -7.15 -21.99 26.38
C VAL A 172 -7.78 -23.36 26.65
N PRO A 173 -7.54 -24.39 25.79
CA PRO A 173 -6.75 -24.32 24.56
C PRO A 173 -7.46 -23.53 23.46
N TYR A 174 -6.67 -22.82 22.66
CA TYR A 174 -7.15 -22.17 21.45
C TYR A 174 -7.73 -23.23 20.50
N SER A 175 -8.90 -22.96 19.94
CA SER A 175 -9.51 -23.85 18.96
C SER A 175 -10.38 -23.05 18.02
N GLU A 176 -10.12 -23.21 16.73
CA GLU A 176 -10.90 -22.57 15.66
C GLU A 176 -12.30 -23.19 15.48
N LEU A 177 -12.66 -24.19 16.29
CA LEU A 177 -13.99 -24.79 16.30
C LEU A 177 -14.89 -24.18 17.39
N ARG A 178 -14.35 -23.31 18.24
CA ARG A 178 -15.12 -22.62 19.28
C ARG A 178 -15.83 -21.40 18.71
N VAL A 179 -16.92 -21.01 19.36
CA VAL A 179 -17.63 -19.76 19.09
C VAL A 179 -16.89 -18.63 19.80
N PRO A 180 -16.44 -17.58 19.07
CA PRO A 180 -15.80 -16.43 19.70
C PRO A 180 -16.81 -15.56 20.44
N LEU A 181 -16.29 -14.78 21.38
CA LEU A 181 -16.95 -13.58 21.87
C LEU A 181 -16.47 -12.39 21.07
N HIS A 182 -17.28 -11.32 21.06
CA HIS A 182 -16.94 -10.08 20.37
C HIS A 182 -16.85 -8.93 21.36
N VAL A 183 -15.97 -7.98 21.04
CA VAL A 183 -15.84 -6.74 21.79
C VAL A 183 -15.64 -5.58 20.84
N ASP A 184 -16.35 -4.48 21.11
CA ASP A 184 -16.08 -3.19 20.51
C ASP A 184 -14.90 -2.56 21.26
N TRP A 185 -13.72 -2.55 20.65
CA TRP A 185 -12.54 -1.81 21.13
C TRP A 185 -12.52 -0.36 20.66
N PHE A 186 -13.27 -0.04 19.60
CA PHE A 186 -13.37 1.32 19.08
C PHE A 186 -13.92 2.29 20.14
N GLN A 187 -14.87 1.83 20.97
CA GLN A 187 -15.45 2.63 22.05
C GLN A 187 -14.45 3.16 23.10
N PHE A 188 -13.25 2.57 23.19
CA PHE A 188 -12.20 3.01 24.13
C PHE A 188 -11.46 4.26 23.64
N PHE A 189 -11.49 4.54 22.34
CA PHE A 189 -10.82 5.69 21.74
C PHE A 189 -11.72 6.93 21.76
N ARG A 190 -11.75 7.62 22.90
CA ARG A 190 -12.40 8.93 23.07
C ARG A 190 -11.35 10.01 23.22
N ASN A 191 -11.69 11.27 22.95
CA ASN A 191 -10.78 12.40 23.08
C ASN A 191 -10.02 12.37 24.44
N LYS A 192 -8.67 12.36 24.39
CA LYS A 192 -7.75 12.23 25.54
C LYS A 192 -7.84 10.91 26.30
N ALA A 193 -8.38 9.86 25.71
CA ALA A 193 -8.34 8.53 26.31
C ALA A 193 -6.91 7.99 26.34
N GLU A 194 -6.56 7.37 27.47
CA GLU A 194 -5.41 6.48 27.58
C GLU A 194 -5.96 5.05 27.56
N VAL A 195 -5.58 4.27 26.55
CA VAL A 195 -6.04 2.89 26.35
C VAL A 195 -4.86 1.96 26.58
N GLU A 196 -5.00 1.05 27.53
CA GLU A 196 -3.98 0.06 27.81
C GLU A 196 -4.12 -1.16 26.91
N LEU A 197 -3.05 -1.48 26.17
CA LEU A 197 -2.92 -2.70 25.40
C LEU A 197 -2.02 -3.69 26.14
N LEU A 198 -2.50 -4.93 26.31
CA LEU A 198 -1.70 -6.05 26.81
C LEU A 198 -1.66 -7.16 25.76
N THR A 199 -0.46 -7.61 25.40
CA THR A 199 -0.27 -8.62 24.34
C THR A 199 0.84 -9.61 24.60
N PHE A 200 0.64 -10.86 24.20
CA PHE A 200 1.67 -11.90 24.16
C PHE A 200 1.28 -13.03 23.21
N VAL A 201 2.25 -13.86 22.82
CA VAL A 201 1.94 -15.12 22.13
C VAL A 201 1.85 -16.24 23.15
N SER A 202 0.69 -16.90 23.18
CA SER A 202 0.49 -18.09 23.97
C SER A 202 1.07 -19.31 23.26
N SER A 203 2.35 -19.57 23.47
CA SER A 203 3.12 -20.70 22.92
C SER A 203 3.95 -21.40 24.01
N LEU A 204 4.41 -22.62 23.72
CA LEU A 204 5.37 -23.36 24.57
C LEU A 204 6.84 -23.05 24.25
N ARG A 205 7.09 -22.49 23.06
CA ARG A 205 8.42 -22.14 22.56
C ARG A 205 8.46 -20.64 22.26
N PRO A 206 9.64 -20.00 22.26
CA PRO A 206 9.77 -18.60 21.86
C PRO A 206 9.06 -18.35 20.53
N ALA A 207 8.16 -17.38 20.54
CA ALA A 207 7.49 -16.87 19.35
C ALA A 207 7.77 -15.37 19.26
N LEU A 208 7.52 -14.79 18.10
CA LEU A 208 7.80 -13.39 17.82
C LEU A 208 6.50 -12.69 17.45
N ILE A 209 6.18 -11.61 18.15
CA ILE A 209 5.25 -10.60 17.64
C ILE A 209 6.10 -9.65 16.81
N GLU A 210 6.05 -9.79 15.48
CA GLU A 210 6.77 -8.87 14.61
C GLU A 210 6.15 -7.47 14.63
N GLU A 211 4.83 -7.42 14.65
CA GLU A 211 4.11 -6.15 14.54
C GLU A 211 2.73 -6.24 15.16
N ILE A 212 2.38 -5.23 15.96
CA ILE A 212 0.99 -4.84 16.22
C ILE A 212 0.87 -3.37 15.87
N SER A 213 0.00 -3.06 14.92
CA SER A 213 -0.23 -1.72 14.43
C SER A 213 -1.71 -1.38 14.45
N LEU A 214 -2.01 -0.14 14.82
CA LEU A 214 -3.31 0.46 14.60
C LEU A 214 -3.27 1.27 13.31
N TYR A 215 -4.24 1.03 12.45
CA TYR A 215 -4.49 1.84 11.26
C TYR A 215 -5.79 2.60 11.47
N TYR A 216 -5.80 3.91 11.26
CA TYR A 216 -6.95 4.74 11.62
C TYR A 216 -7.16 5.91 10.67
N GLU A 217 -8.39 6.40 10.63
CA GLU A 217 -8.77 7.63 9.94
C GLU A 217 -9.59 8.49 10.90
N CYS A 218 -9.39 9.81 10.80
CA CYS A 218 -10.08 10.79 11.62
C CYS A 218 -11.45 11.14 11.04
N ILE A 219 -12.37 11.60 11.88
CA ILE A 219 -13.62 12.19 11.41
C ILE A 219 -13.31 13.39 10.50
N GLU A 220 -14.04 13.53 9.40
CA GLU A 220 -13.91 14.64 8.44
C GLU A 220 -13.85 15.98 9.20
N ALA A 221 -12.86 16.81 8.85
CA ALA A 221 -12.52 18.09 9.50
C ALA A 221 -11.84 18.04 10.88
N SER A 222 -11.48 16.85 11.40
CA SER A 222 -10.66 16.71 12.61
C SER A 222 -9.25 16.19 12.29
N GLU A 223 -8.24 16.76 12.93
CA GLU A 223 -6.89 16.19 12.97
C GLU A 223 -6.75 15.34 14.23
N CYS A 224 -7.04 14.05 14.12
CA CYS A 224 -6.83 13.09 15.20
C CYS A 224 -5.38 12.57 15.21
N LEU A 225 -4.87 12.22 16.39
CA LEU A 225 -3.51 11.70 16.54
C LEU A 225 -3.46 10.65 17.64
N LEU A 226 -3.06 9.44 17.27
CA LEU A 226 -2.70 8.39 18.23
C LEU A 226 -1.19 8.39 18.48
N THR A 227 -0.79 8.35 19.74
CA THR A 227 0.62 8.19 20.16
C THR A 227 0.77 7.09 21.20
N LEU A 228 2.01 6.68 21.43
CA LEU A 228 2.34 5.82 22.57
C LEU A 228 2.84 6.66 23.72
N LYS A 229 2.33 6.36 24.92
CA LYS A 229 2.90 6.91 26.15
C LYS A 229 4.30 6.34 26.33
N ASN A 230 5.29 7.23 26.41
CA ASN A 230 6.63 6.84 26.83
C ASN A 230 6.56 6.40 28.29
N MET A 231 6.56 5.09 28.51
CA MET A 231 6.80 4.52 29.84
C MET A 231 8.29 4.67 30.09
N GLY A 232 8.67 5.79 30.73
CA GLY A 232 10.06 6.10 31.01
C GLY A 232 10.67 5.05 31.92
N PHE A 233 11.78 4.46 31.49
CA PHE A 233 12.60 3.55 32.29
C PHE A 233 12.92 4.17 33.65
N ARG A 234 12.49 3.53 34.74
CA ARG A 234 13.01 3.78 36.09
C ARG A 234 13.69 2.53 36.61
#